data_AF-A2SB17-F1
#
_entry.id   AF-A2SB17-F1
#
_cell.length_a   1.000
_cell.length_b   1.000
_cell.length_c   1.000
_cell.angle_alpha   90.00
_cell.angle_beta   90.00
_cell.angle_gamma   90.00
#
_symmetry.space_group_name_H-M   'P 1'
#
loop_
_entity.id
_entity.type
_entity.pdbx_description
1 polymer ?
#
loop_
_entity_poly.entity_id
_entity_poly.type
_entity_poly.pdbx_seq_one_letter_code
_entity_poly.pdbx_strand_id
1 'polypeptide(L)'
;MAERSATLAVSEFNTVGCPCRCRANRHESTRIAPPPDATALPASRTGRLGQRTASGGPKPASGARSITGTPIIGEGPLNNDRYGNGRYSILPSTSIEQSFETETNMRYSPKHKEASRARLVEAGAALAKRNGFANTGMDALTAAAGVTTGAFYSQFRSKPEFLYAIVEHEMSKVLATVENRSKDDLVATLRSYLSTAHADHPELGCPVPTLGAEIARADVATRRMFEDLIKRFQASLATALHDDEAAWTLGCAAIGAVLVARAMASTERRSEVLRSVLAYTMRSFDADARKKK
;
A
#
# COMPACT_ATOMS: atom_id res chain seq x y z
N MET A 1 60.31 52.47 -10.17
CA MET A 1 59.03 51.72 -10.16
C MET A 1 59.09 50.75 -11.33
N ALA A 2 58.87 49.47 -11.01
CA ALA A 2 59.55 48.31 -11.57
C ALA A 2 59.00 47.78 -12.91
N GLU A 3 59.84 46.95 -13.51
CA GLU A 3 59.84 46.39 -14.87
C GLU A 3 58.75 45.36 -15.18
N ARG A 4 58.43 45.24 -16.47
CA ARG A 4 57.80 44.08 -17.09
C ARG A 4 58.90 43.12 -17.57
N SER A 5 58.80 41.83 -17.26
CA SER A 5 59.39 40.75 -18.06
C SER A 5 58.65 39.43 -17.83
N ALA A 6 58.46 38.71 -18.93
CA ALA A 6 57.82 37.42 -19.04
C ALA A 6 58.78 36.28 -18.67
N THR A 7 58.31 35.17 -18.10
CA THR A 7 58.86 33.82 -18.32
C THR A 7 57.86 32.73 -17.93
N LEU A 8 57.80 31.68 -18.75
CA LEU A 8 57.11 30.40 -18.55
C LEU A 8 57.56 29.67 -17.27
N ALA A 9 56.66 28.87 -16.67
CA ALA A 9 56.98 27.54 -16.16
C ALA A 9 55.70 26.74 -15.85
N VAL A 10 55.63 25.55 -16.43
CA VAL A 10 54.69 24.47 -16.20
C VAL A 10 55.31 23.52 -15.17
N SER A 11 54.49 22.73 -14.47
CA SER A 11 54.79 21.65 -13.49
C SER A 11 54.85 22.14 -12.02
N GLU A 12 54.31 21.46 -11.00
CA GLU A 12 54.05 20.04 -10.76
C GLU A 12 52.82 19.80 -9.84
N PHE A 13 52.13 18.68 -10.10
CA PHE A 13 51.54 17.70 -9.17
C PHE A 13 51.20 18.11 -7.72
N ASN A 14 49.91 17.99 -7.36
CA ASN A 14 49.50 16.94 -6.41
C ASN A 14 48.00 16.64 -6.50
N THR A 15 47.68 15.46 -7.04
CA THR A 15 46.36 14.85 -7.10
C THR A 15 46.17 13.94 -5.88
N VAL A 16 45.19 14.24 -5.04
CA VAL A 16 44.66 13.27 -4.07
C VAL A 16 43.59 12.45 -4.81
N GLY A 17 43.85 11.14 -4.90
CA GLY A 17 43.17 10.21 -5.80
C GLY A 17 41.73 9.87 -5.44
N CYS A 18 40.91 9.72 -6.49
CA CYS A 18 39.63 9.04 -6.46
C CYS A 18 39.80 7.66 -7.13
N PRO A 19 39.45 6.54 -6.47
CA PRO A 19 39.73 5.20 -6.97
C PRO A 19 38.52 4.64 -7.76
N CYS A 20 38.38 5.02 -9.01
CA CYS A 20 37.49 4.31 -9.94
C CYS A 20 38.01 4.43 -11.38
N ARG A 21 38.71 3.38 -11.82
CA ARG A 21 39.18 3.19 -13.21
C ARG A 21 37.98 3.12 -14.16
N CYS A 22 37.72 4.21 -14.89
CA CYS A 22 36.98 4.19 -16.15
C CYS A 22 37.89 4.71 -17.26
N ARG A 23 38.57 3.79 -17.95
CA ARG A 23 39.34 4.09 -19.16
C ARG A 23 38.34 4.14 -20.33
N ALA A 24 38.17 5.31 -20.93
CA ALA A 24 37.49 5.47 -22.20
C ALA A 24 38.31 4.78 -23.31
N ASN A 25 37.65 3.98 -24.15
CA ASN A 25 38.12 3.76 -25.52
C ASN A 25 36.91 3.82 -26.47
N ARG A 26 37.09 4.59 -27.54
CA ARG A 26 36.08 4.94 -28.54
C ARG A 26 36.26 4.01 -29.75
N HIS A 27 35.15 3.66 -30.40
CA HIS A 27 34.99 2.95 -31.69
C HIS A 27 35.19 1.43 -31.70
N GLU A 28 34.08 0.68 -31.85
CA GLU A 28 33.89 -0.33 -32.91
C GLU A 28 32.40 -0.74 -32.90
N SER A 29 31.74 -0.68 -34.05
CA SER A 29 30.34 -1.08 -34.25
C SER A 29 30.32 -2.53 -34.71
N THR A 30 29.80 -3.46 -33.91
CA THR A 30 29.54 -4.84 -34.36
C THR A 30 28.33 -5.45 -33.66
N ARG A 31 27.46 -6.03 -34.50
CA ARG A 31 26.15 -6.62 -34.21
C ARG A 31 26.26 -7.79 -33.21
N ILE A 32 25.34 -7.85 -32.24
CA ILE A 32 25.15 -9.01 -31.36
C ILE A 32 24.01 -9.86 -31.92
N ALA A 33 24.31 -11.12 -32.24
CA ALA A 33 23.35 -12.15 -32.63
C ALA A 33 22.66 -12.77 -31.39
N PRO A 34 21.43 -13.32 -31.51
CA PRO A 34 20.69 -13.89 -30.38
C PRO A 34 21.21 -15.29 -29.96
N PRO A 35 20.92 -15.75 -28.71
CA PRO A 35 21.41 -17.01 -28.18
C PRO A 35 20.67 -18.24 -28.77
N PRO A 36 21.31 -19.41 -28.89
CA PRO A 36 20.64 -20.62 -29.33
C PRO A 36 19.94 -21.37 -28.17
N ASP A 37 18.74 -21.85 -28.45
CA ASP A 37 18.06 -22.93 -27.74
C ASP A 37 18.81 -24.26 -27.93
N ALA A 38 18.90 -25.07 -26.87
CA ALA A 38 19.19 -26.49 -27.00
C ALA A 38 18.61 -27.29 -25.82
N THR A 39 17.49 -27.94 -26.11
CA THR A 39 17.02 -29.19 -25.50
C THR A 39 18.07 -30.30 -25.62
N ALA A 40 18.23 -31.13 -24.58
CA ALA A 40 18.31 -32.61 -24.64
C ALA A 40 18.90 -33.23 -23.35
N LEU A 41 18.15 -34.16 -22.75
CA LEU A 41 18.64 -35.20 -21.84
C LEU A 41 19.61 -36.17 -22.56
N PRO A 42 20.37 -36.98 -21.82
CA PRO A 42 20.01 -38.39 -21.77
C PRO A 42 20.09 -39.05 -20.38
N ALA A 43 19.53 -40.26 -20.33
CA ALA A 43 19.17 -41.05 -19.18
C ALA A 43 20.27 -42.02 -18.68
N SER A 44 20.12 -42.34 -17.38
CA SER A 44 20.33 -43.62 -16.68
C SER A 44 21.57 -44.49 -16.93
N ARG A 45 22.27 -44.79 -15.82
CA ARG A 45 22.64 -46.20 -15.52
C ARG A 45 22.73 -46.48 -14.01
N THR A 46 22.16 -47.62 -13.70
CA THR A 46 21.92 -48.30 -12.44
C THR A 46 23.19 -48.91 -11.81
N GLY A 47 23.27 -48.92 -10.47
CA GLY A 47 24.21 -49.73 -9.70
C GLY A 47 23.81 -49.76 -8.22
N ARG A 48 23.65 -50.95 -7.64
CA ARG A 48 22.91 -51.32 -6.42
C ARG A 48 23.88 -51.78 -5.31
N LEU A 49 23.33 -51.93 -4.09
CA LEU A 49 23.83 -52.54 -2.83
C LEU A 49 24.58 -51.56 -1.92
N GLY A 50 24.09 -51.21 -0.73
CA GLY A 50 23.75 -52.03 0.47
C GLY A 50 24.48 -51.33 1.64
N GLN A 51 24.06 -51.24 2.90
CA GLN A 51 23.23 -52.04 3.76
C GLN A 51 22.73 -51.18 4.96
N ARG A 52 21.81 -51.76 5.71
CA ARG A 52 21.13 -51.30 6.93
C ARG A 52 22.09 -51.04 8.09
N THR A 53 21.71 -50.16 9.02
CA THR A 53 21.43 -50.53 10.42
C THR A 53 20.43 -49.57 11.05
N ALA A 54 19.51 -50.15 11.82
CA ALA A 54 18.45 -49.52 12.57
C ALA A 54 18.78 -49.54 14.07
N SER A 55 18.33 -48.51 14.79
CA SER A 55 17.99 -48.51 16.23
C SER A 55 17.37 -47.14 16.51
N GLY A 56 16.17 -46.93 17.06
CA GLY A 56 15.36 -47.71 17.98
C GLY A 56 14.85 -46.70 19.02
N GLY A 57 13.52 -46.55 19.17
CA GLY A 57 12.83 -45.52 19.99
C GLY A 57 12.98 -45.68 21.52
N PRO A 58 12.06 -45.18 22.39
CA PRO A 58 10.60 -45.23 22.20
C PRO A 58 9.76 -44.01 22.67
N LYS A 59 8.53 -43.97 22.13
CA LYS A 59 7.33 -43.30 22.69
C LYS A 59 6.73 -44.17 23.80
N PRO A 60 6.04 -43.60 24.80
CA PRO A 60 5.04 -44.33 25.57
C PRO A 60 3.61 -43.96 25.17
N ALA A 61 2.75 -44.98 25.11
CA ALA A 61 1.31 -44.91 25.16
C ALA A 61 0.83 -45.95 26.20
N SER A 62 -0.09 -45.56 27.09
CA SER A 62 -1.12 -46.46 27.64
C SER A 62 -2.07 -45.68 28.55
N GLY A 63 -3.38 -45.85 28.33
CA GLY A 63 -4.43 -45.34 29.22
C GLY A 63 -5.82 -45.48 28.63
N ALA A 64 -6.22 -46.71 28.28
CA ALA A 64 -7.59 -47.05 27.90
C ALA A 64 -8.42 -47.36 29.15
N ARG A 65 -9.68 -46.90 29.19
CA ARG A 65 -10.82 -47.66 29.74
C ARG A 65 -12.08 -47.39 28.93
N SER A 66 -12.68 -48.50 28.51
CA SER A 66 -13.97 -48.66 27.87
C SER A 66 -15.10 -48.64 28.91
N ILE A 67 -16.25 -48.08 28.55
CA ILE A 67 -17.56 -48.61 28.98
C ILE A 67 -18.56 -48.47 27.84
N THR A 68 -18.98 -49.63 27.35
CA THR A 68 -20.15 -49.91 26.51
C THR A 68 -21.42 -50.00 27.34
N GLY A 69 -22.59 -49.63 26.78
CA GLY A 69 -23.90 -49.97 27.37
C GLY A 69 -25.07 -49.27 26.70
N THR A 70 -25.72 -49.95 25.76
CA THR A 70 -26.96 -49.58 25.05
C THR A 70 -28.23 -49.97 25.88
N PRO A 71 -29.48 -49.86 25.36
CA PRO A 71 -30.63 -49.26 26.05
C PRO A 71 -31.53 -50.29 26.77
N ILE A 72 -32.50 -49.80 27.55
CA ILE A 72 -33.59 -50.63 28.08
C ILE A 72 -34.94 -49.97 27.84
N ILE A 73 -35.87 -50.90 27.61
CA ILE A 73 -37.22 -50.84 27.07
C ILE A 73 -38.20 -50.91 28.25
N GLY A 74 -39.40 -50.34 28.11
CA GLY A 74 -40.55 -50.58 28.99
C GLY A 74 -41.67 -49.58 28.67
N GLU A 75 -42.63 -49.88 27.79
CA GLU A 75 -43.82 -50.74 27.94
C GLU A 75 -44.92 -50.15 28.86
N GLY A 76 -46.01 -49.69 28.22
CA GLY A 76 -47.38 -49.85 28.71
C GLY A 76 -48.16 -48.59 29.18
N PRO A 77 -49.51 -48.54 29.05
CA PRO A 77 -50.37 -49.24 28.09
C PRO A 77 -51.38 -48.32 27.36
N LEU A 78 -51.93 -48.90 26.30
CA LEU A 78 -53.14 -48.52 25.58
C LEU A 78 -54.33 -48.38 26.55
N ASN A 79 -55.16 -47.34 26.38
CA ASN A 79 -56.60 -47.52 26.53
C ASN A 79 -57.37 -46.66 25.52
N ASN A 80 -58.25 -47.34 24.80
CA ASN A 80 -59.16 -46.84 23.80
C ASN A 80 -60.55 -47.05 24.38
N ASP A 81 -61.31 -45.99 24.64
CA ASP A 81 -62.76 -46.12 24.79
C ASP A 81 -63.50 -44.81 24.42
N ARG A 82 -64.21 -44.94 23.29
CA ARG A 82 -65.62 -44.58 23.06
C ARG A 82 -66.07 -43.10 23.08
N TYR A 83 -66.44 -42.67 21.87
CA TYR A 83 -67.78 -42.21 21.47
C TYR A 83 -68.65 -41.49 22.51
N GLY A 84 -68.92 -40.21 22.26
CA GLY A 84 -70.02 -39.49 22.88
C GLY A 84 -70.30 -38.15 22.19
N ASN A 85 -71.42 -38.08 21.47
CA ASN A 85 -71.98 -36.88 20.85
C ASN A 85 -72.05 -35.69 21.81
N GLY A 86 -71.51 -34.54 21.39
CA GLY A 86 -71.70 -33.26 22.04
C GLY A 86 -71.79 -32.15 21.01
N ARG A 87 -73.03 -31.79 20.63
CA ARG A 87 -73.34 -30.58 19.86
C ARG A 87 -72.80 -29.36 20.63
N TYR A 88 -71.85 -28.63 20.07
CA TYR A 88 -71.69 -27.22 20.41
C TYR A 88 -71.65 -26.36 19.16
N SER A 89 -72.59 -25.43 19.20
CA SER A 89 -72.96 -24.47 18.19
C SER A 89 -71.83 -23.49 17.88
N ILE A 90 -71.80 -23.12 16.62
CA ILE A 90 -70.87 -22.22 15.95
C ILE A 90 -70.94 -20.81 16.58
N LEU A 91 -69.78 -20.25 16.94
CA LEU A 91 -69.54 -18.81 16.98
C LEU A 91 -68.34 -18.53 16.05
N PRO A 92 -68.44 -17.63 15.06
CA PRO A 92 -67.32 -17.34 14.17
C PRO A 92 -66.38 -16.33 14.85
N SER A 93 -65.20 -16.77 15.28
CA SER A 93 -64.09 -15.87 15.63
C SER A 93 -63.02 -15.91 14.56
N THR A 94 -63.07 -14.91 13.67
CA THR A 94 -61.94 -14.24 13.02
C THR A 94 -60.76 -15.10 12.56
N SER A 95 -60.65 -15.26 11.23
CA SER A 95 -59.47 -15.68 10.51
C SER A 95 -58.25 -14.84 10.92
N ILE A 96 -57.30 -15.44 11.63
CA ILE A 96 -55.94 -14.92 11.72
C ILE A 96 -55.19 -15.49 10.50
N GLU A 97 -55.18 -14.73 9.41
CA GLU A 97 -54.20 -14.94 8.36
C GLU A 97 -52.83 -14.58 8.93
N GLN A 98 -52.02 -15.59 9.25
CA GLN A 98 -50.59 -15.40 9.49
C GLN A 98 -49.93 -15.07 8.15
N SER A 99 -49.91 -13.78 7.84
CA SER A 99 -48.97 -13.17 6.91
C SER A 99 -47.55 -13.40 7.45
N PHE A 100 -46.86 -14.41 6.91
CA PHE A 100 -45.41 -14.51 6.99
C PHE A 100 -44.82 -13.34 6.19
N GLU A 101 -44.59 -12.21 6.87
CA GLU A 101 -43.73 -11.16 6.34
C GLU A 101 -42.31 -11.72 6.25
N THR A 102 -41.88 -11.99 5.02
CA THR A 102 -40.49 -12.28 4.67
C THR A 102 -39.61 -11.19 5.26
N GLU A 103 -38.79 -11.60 6.24
CA GLU A 103 -37.81 -10.77 6.92
C GLU A 103 -36.98 -10.01 5.89
N THR A 104 -37.11 -8.69 5.99
CA THR A 104 -36.63 -7.69 5.03
C THR A 104 -35.15 -7.86 4.71
N ASN A 105 -34.86 -8.05 3.42
CA ASN A 105 -33.57 -7.71 2.82
C ASN A 105 -33.25 -6.25 3.21
N MET A 106 -32.40 -6.07 4.23
CA MET A 106 -31.84 -4.77 4.61
C MET A 106 -31.02 -4.23 3.44
N ARG A 107 -31.71 -3.62 2.46
CA ARG A 107 -31.10 -2.76 1.46
C ARG A 107 -30.67 -1.50 2.19
N TYR A 108 -29.44 -1.51 2.71
CA TYR A 108 -28.78 -0.30 3.17
C TYR A 108 -28.95 0.80 2.11
N SER A 109 -29.38 1.98 2.56
CA SER A 109 -29.58 3.12 1.68
C SER A 109 -28.28 3.44 0.92
N PRO A 110 -28.34 3.99 -0.30
CA PRO A 110 -27.16 4.37 -1.07
C PRO A 110 -26.17 5.23 -0.26
N LYS A 111 -26.70 6.11 0.60
CA LYS A 111 -25.94 6.97 1.52
C LYS A 111 -25.13 6.18 2.56
N HIS A 112 -25.67 5.07 3.07
CA HIS A 112 -24.93 4.18 4.00
C HIS A 112 -23.81 3.41 3.30
N LYS A 113 -24.00 3.02 2.03
CA LYS A 113 -22.95 2.36 1.24
C LYS A 113 -21.77 3.30 0.98
N GLU A 114 -22.04 4.54 0.60
CA GLU A 114 -21.02 5.54 0.33
C GLU A 114 -20.22 5.92 1.59
N ALA A 115 -20.91 6.11 2.73
CA ALA A 115 -20.25 6.34 4.02
C ALA A 115 -19.42 5.13 4.50
N SER A 116 -19.82 3.91 4.15
CA SER A 116 -19.04 2.69 4.43
C SER A 116 -17.78 2.62 3.55
N ARG A 117 -17.92 2.92 2.25
CA ARG A 117 -16.81 2.99 1.30
C ARG A 117 -15.78 4.04 1.71
N ALA A 118 -16.22 5.24 2.08
CA ALA A 118 -15.33 6.31 2.52
C ALA A 118 -14.51 5.89 3.75
N ARG A 119 -15.17 5.34 4.79
CA ARG A 119 -14.48 4.83 5.99
C ARG A 119 -13.47 3.74 5.67
N LEU A 120 -13.81 2.81 4.77
CA LEU A 120 -12.90 1.78 4.28
C LEU A 120 -11.64 2.41 3.65
N VAL A 121 -11.82 3.37 2.76
CA VAL A 121 -10.71 4.04 2.06
C VAL A 121 -9.85 4.84 3.05
N GLU A 122 -10.45 5.61 3.95
CA GLU A 122 -9.72 6.42 4.94
C GLU A 122 -8.89 5.56 5.89
N ALA A 123 -9.51 4.55 6.52
CA ALA A 123 -8.81 3.66 7.45
C ALA A 123 -7.76 2.78 6.72
N GLY A 124 -8.10 2.28 5.53
CA GLY A 124 -7.20 1.52 4.68
C GLY A 124 -5.99 2.34 4.23
N ALA A 125 -6.20 3.61 3.86
CA ALA A 125 -5.15 4.54 3.48
C ALA A 125 -4.20 4.83 4.65
N ALA A 126 -4.73 5.10 5.85
CA ALA A 126 -3.93 5.31 7.05
C ALA A 126 -3.04 4.09 7.34
N LEU A 127 -3.61 2.88 7.32
CA LEU A 127 -2.86 1.65 7.57
C LEU A 127 -1.83 1.36 6.48
N ALA A 128 -2.20 1.54 5.21
CA ALA A 128 -1.33 1.35 4.06
C ALA A 128 -0.12 2.29 4.09
N LYS A 129 -0.31 3.57 4.45
CA LYS A 129 0.80 4.52 4.56
C LYS A 129 1.76 4.20 5.70
N ARG A 130 1.28 3.58 6.80
CA ARG A 130 2.12 3.16 7.92
C ARG A 130 2.92 1.89 7.62
N ASN A 131 2.26 0.88 7.05
CA ASN A 131 2.81 -0.47 7.00
C ASN A 131 3.18 -0.95 5.59
N GLY A 132 2.84 -0.18 4.56
CA GLY A 132 2.83 -0.63 3.16
C GLY A 132 1.55 -1.42 2.86
N PHE A 133 1.01 -1.26 1.65
CA PHE A 133 -0.25 -1.89 1.25
C PHE A 133 -0.06 -3.38 0.90
N ALA A 134 1.05 -3.73 0.25
CA ALA A 134 1.41 -5.10 -0.08
C ALA A 134 1.61 -5.95 1.17
N ASN A 135 2.23 -5.38 2.20
CA ASN A 135 2.50 -6.03 3.49
C ASN A 135 1.27 -6.10 4.41
N THR A 136 0.20 -5.39 4.09
CA THR A 136 -1.03 -5.40 4.89
C THR A 136 -2.04 -6.40 4.33
N GLY A 137 -2.39 -7.42 5.12
CA GLY A 137 -3.41 -8.41 4.77
C GLY A 137 -4.82 -7.80 4.70
N MET A 138 -5.73 -8.47 3.98
CA MET A 138 -7.12 -8.03 3.88
C MET A 138 -7.80 -7.94 5.25
N ASP A 139 -7.55 -8.91 6.13
CA ASP A 139 -8.15 -8.93 7.48
C ASP A 139 -7.76 -7.70 8.30
N ALA A 140 -6.50 -7.28 8.20
CA ALA A 140 -6.01 -6.09 8.89
C ALA A 140 -6.62 -4.80 8.31
N LEU A 141 -6.77 -4.71 6.99
CA LEU A 141 -7.42 -3.56 6.32
C LEU A 141 -8.89 -3.44 6.71
N THR A 142 -9.64 -4.55 6.72
CA THR A 142 -11.07 -4.53 7.06
C THR A 142 -11.29 -4.31 8.55
N ALA A 143 -10.44 -4.90 9.40
CA ALA A 143 -10.48 -4.66 10.85
C ALA A 143 -10.20 -3.20 11.19
N ALA A 144 -9.21 -2.57 10.54
CA ALA A 144 -8.93 -1.14 10.74
C ALA A 144 -10.11 -0.23 10.36
N ALA A 145 -10.90 -0.64 9.36
CA ALA A 145 -12.11 0.07 8.96
C ALA A 145 -13.36 -0.28 9.79
N GLY A 146 -13.25 -1.25 10.72
CA GLY A 146 -14.39 -1.71 11.52
C GLY A 146 -15.48 -2.42 10.69
N VAL A 147 -15.10 -3.07 9.59
CA VAL A 147 -16.03 -3.80 8.72
C VAL A 147 -15.63 -5.26 8.57
N THR A 148 -16.60 -6.12 8.24
CA THR A 148 -16.33 -7.53 7.93
C THR A 148 -15.70 -7.68 6.55
N THR A 149 -14.98 -8.78 6.32
CA THR A 149 -14.43 -9.13 5.00
C THR A 149 -15.53 -9.25 3.94
N GLY A 150 -16.71 -9.76 4.30
CA GLY A 150 -17.87 -9.81 3.40
C GLY A 150 -18.38 -8.41 3.02
N ALA A 151 -18.42 -7.47 3.98
CA ALA A 151 -18.79 -6.09 3.71
C ALA A 151 -17.79 -5.37 2.80
N PHE A 152 -16.49 -5.68 2.91
CA PHE A 152 -15.48 -5.19 1.97
C PHE A 152 -15.79 -5.59 0.53
N TYR A 153 -16.06 -6.89 0.30
CA TYR A 153 -16.35 -7.40 -1.05
C TYR A 153 -17.67 -6.87 -1.64
N SER A 154 -18.54 -6.27 -0.83
CA SER A 154 -19.71 -5.53 -1.31
C SER A 154 -19.36 -4.15 -1.92
N GLN A 155 -18.19 -3.61 -1.58
CA GLN A 155 -17.71 -2.29 -2.03
C GLN A 155 -16.58 -2.40 -3.06
N PHE A 156 -15.67 -3.35 -2.90
CA PHE A 156 -14.50 -3.54 -3.75
C PHE A 156 -14.42 -4.99 -4.20
N ARG A 157 -14.25 -5.20 -5.50
CA ARG A 157 -14.15 -6.53 -6.11
C ARG A 157 -12.80 -7.18 -5.83
N SER A 158 -11.76 -6.39 -5.57
CA SER A 158 -10.41 -6.91 -5.41
C SER A 158 -9.51 -5.99 -4.58
N LYS A 159 -8.40 -6.53 -4.09
CA LYS A 159 -7.36 -5.77 -3.40
C LYS A 159 -6.71 -4.70 -4.32
N PRO A 160 -6.38 -4.97 -5.60
CA PRO A 160 -5.90 -3.92 -6.52
C PRO A 160 -6.88 -2.77 -6.74
N GLU A 161 -8.19 -3.05 -6.88
CA GLU A 161 -9.21 -1.99 -6.97
C GLU A 161 -9.24 -1.12 -5.71
N PHE A 162 -8.99 -1.73 -4.55
CA PHE A 162 -8.90 -0.97 -3.30
C PHE A 162 -7.63 -0.11 -3.22
N LEU A 163 -6.50 -0.59 -3.74
CA LEU A 163 -5.29 0.24 -3.88
C LEU A 163 -5.56 1.46 -4.77
N TYR A 164 -6.22 1.25 -5.90
CA TYR A 164 -6.63 2.34 -6.79
C TYR A 164 -7.40 3.41 -6.01
N ALA A 165 -8.44 3.00 -5.26
CA ALA A 165 -9.30 3.94 -4.52
C ALA A 165 -8.55 4.66 -3.40
N ILE A 166 -7.64 3.97 -2.69
CA ILE A 166 -6.77 4.58 -1.67
C ILE A 166 -5.88 5.66 -2.30
N VAL A 167 -5.21 5.33 -3.40
CA VAL A 167 -4.27 6.25 -4.06
C VAL A 167 -5.00 7.45 -4.63
N GLU A 168 -6.15 7.24 -5.28
CA GLU A 168 -7.00 8.31 -5.82
C GLU A 168 -7.47 9.26 -4.72
N HIS A 169 -7.97 8.72 -3.60
CA HIS A 169 -8.42 9.51 -2.46
C HIS A 169 -7.28 10.32 -1.83
N GLU A 170 -6.14 9.69 -1.55
CA GLU A 170 -5.02 10.35 -0.89
C GLU A 170 -4.33 11.38 -1.79
N MET A 171 -4.19 11.09 -3.08
CA MET A 171 -3.65 12.07 -4.04
C MET A 171 -4.61 13.25 -4.24
N SER A 172 -5.92 13.03 -4.19
CA SER A 172 -6.91 14.14 -4.21
C SER A 172 -6.75 15.05 -2.99
N LYS A 173 -6.48 14.49 -1.80
CA LYS A 173 -6.16 15.28 -0.61
C LYS A 173 -4.87 16.07 -0.77
N VAL A 174 -3.82 15.47 -1.37
CA VAL A 174 -2.57 16.18 -1.69
C VAL A 174 -2.83 17.34 -2.64
N LEU A 175 -3.61 17.13 -3.72
CA LEU A 175 -3.96 18.19 -4.67
C LEU A 175 -4.68 19.36 -4.00
N ALA A 176 -5.60 19.10 -3.07
CA ALA A 176 -6.29 20.16 -2.32
C ALA A 176 -5.37 21.05 -1.48
N THR A 177 -4.14 20.59 -1.17
CA THR A 177 -3.11 21.39 -0.48
C THR A 177 -2.32 22.31 -1.41
N VAL A 178 -2.37 22.11 -2.74
CA VAL A 178 -1.57 22.87 -3.70
C VAL A 178 -2.38 23.58 -4.78
N GLU A 179 -3.54 23.05 -5.16
CA GLU A 179 -4.40 23.65 -6.19
C GLU A 179 -4.98 24.98 -5.72
N ASN A 180 -4.93 26.00 -6.58
CA ASN A 180 -5.45 27.34 -6.33
C ASN A 180 -4.88 28.01 -5.06
N ARG A 181 -3.64 27.69 -4.71
CA ARG A 181 -2.94 28.26 -3.55
C ARG A 181 -2.04 29.42 -3.93
N SER A 182 -1.89 30.36 -3.00
CA SER A 182 -0.89 31.41 -3.16
C SER A 182 0.53 30.84 -3.03
N LYS A 183 1.53 31.60 -3.46
CA LYS A 183 2.94 31.23 -3.26
C LYS A 183 3.27 31.02 -1.77
N ASP A 184 2.73 31.87 -0.90
CA ASP A 184 3.00 31.80 0.54
C ASP A 184 2.36 30.55 1.17
N ASP A 185 1.15 30.18 0.74
CA ASP A 185 0.49 28.93 1.15
C ASP A 185 1.32 27.70 0.72
N LEU A 186 1.88 27.71 -0.49
CA LEU A 186 2.72 26.63 -0.98
C LEU A 186 4.04 26.54 -0.22
N VAL A 187 4.64 27.68 0.12
CA VAL A 187 5.84 27.73 0.98
C VAL A 187 5.52 27.17 2.37
N ALA A 188 4.39 27.54 2.97
CA ALA A 188 3.95 27.00 4.25
C ALA A 188 3.70 25.48 4.18
N THR A 189 3.05 25.02 3.10
CA THR A 189 2.80 23.61 2.82
C THR A 189 4.12 22.84 2.69
N LEU A 190 5.10 23.37 1.97
CA LEU A 190 6.41 22.72 1.83
C LEU A 190 7.17 22.64 3.15
N ARG A 191 7.10 23.67 4.00
CA ARG A 191 7.68 23.64 5.35
C ARG A 191 7.05 22.56 6.23
N SER A 192 5.73 22.42 6.17
CA SER A 192 5.00 21.36 6.86
C SER A 192 5.36 19.97 6.30
N TYR A 193 5.47 19.86 4.97
CA TYR A 193 5.82 18.62 4.28
C TYR A 193 7.23 18.13 4.63
N LEU A 194 8.21 19.03 4.66
CA LEU A 194 9.61 18.74 4.98
C LEU A 194 9.89 18.88 6.48
N SER A 195 9.03 18.28 7.30
CA SER A 195 9.14 18.26 8.76
C SER A 195 9.30 16.84 9.31
N THR A 196 9.89 16.72 10.49
CA THR A 196 9.95 15.44 11.21
C THR A 196 8.56 14.91 11.54
N ALA A 197 7.60 15.79 11.84
CA ALA A 197 6.20 15.40 12.06
C ALA A 197 5.63 14.61 10.88
N HIS A 198 5.86 15.05 9.63
CA HIS A 198 5.43 14.29 8.46
C HIS A 198 6.22 12.99 8.27
N ALA A 199 7.51 12.99 8.59
CA ALA A 199 8.32 11.78 8.53
C ALA A 199 7.88 10.73 9.58
N ASP A 200 7.49 11.16 10.77
CA ASP A 200 7.10 10.33 11.92
C ASP A 200 5.65 9.83 11.84
N HIS A 201 4.78 10.56 11.17
CA HIS A 201 3.35 10.27 11.03
C HIS A 201 2.97 10.00 9.57
N PRO A 202 3.40 8.87 8.98
CA PRO A 202 3.10 8.56 7.58
C PRO A 202 1.59 8.44 7.30
N GLU A 203 0.77 8.04 8.28
CA GLU A 203 -0.69 7.98 8.18
C GLU A 203 -1.36 9.34 7.91
N LEU A 204 -0.72 10.45 8.29
CA LEU A 204 -1.25 11.79 8.07
C LEU A 204 -0.67 12.44 6.80
N GLY A 205 0.34 11.81 6.21
CA GLY A 205 1.18 12.40 5.19
C GLY A 205 0.82 12.07 3.76
N CYS A 206 1.72 12.46 2.87
CA CYS A 206 1.70 12.08 1.47
C CYS A 206 1.78 10.55 1.31
N PRO A 207 0.98 9.95 0.42
CA PRO A 207 1.03 8.51 0.17
C PRO A 207 2.30 8.08 -0.58
N VAL A 208 2.89 8.96 -1.40
CA VAL A 208 3.93 8.61 -2.38
C VAL A 208 5.21 8.06 -1.75
N PRO A 209 5.77 8.63 -0.65
CA PRO A 209 6.99 8.07 -0.05
C PRO A 209 6.86 6.60 0.39
N THR A 210 5.65 6.15 0.77
CA THR A 210 5.42 4.75 1.16
C THR A 210 4.91 3.91 -0.01
N LEU A 211 3.90 4.39 -0.74
CA LEU A 211 3.15 3.61 -1.72
C LEU A 211 3.71 3.70 -3.15
N GLY A 212 4.67 4.60 -3.43
CA GLY A 212 5.18 4.82 -4.79
C GLY A 212 5.72 3.56 -5.47
N ALA A 213 6.47 2.74 -4.75
CA ALA A 213 7.01 1.47 -5.27
C ALA A 213 5.93 0.40 -5.50
N GLU A 214 4.79 0.52 -4.83
CA GLU A 214 3.65 -0.38 -5.01
C GLU A 214 2.79 0.06 -6.20
N ILE A 215 2.54 1.38 -6.32
CA ILE A 215 1.90 1.99 -7.49
C ILE A 215 2.67 1.63 -8.76
N ALA A 216 4.00 1.68 -8.72
CA ALA A 216 4.85 1.32 -9.86
C ALA A 216 4.67 -0.14 -10.34
N ARG A 217 4.24 -1.04 -9.44
CA ARG A 217 3.97 -2.46 -9.72
C ARG A 217 2.48 -2.78 -9.90
N ALA A 218 1.61 -1.79 -9.75
CA ALA A 218 0.16 -1.96 -9.92
C ALA A 218 -0.23 -2.11 -11.40
N ASP A 219 -1.51 -2.41 -11.62
CA ASP A 219 -2.07 -2.45 -12.96
C ASP A 219 -1.96 -1.11 -13.71
N VAL A 220 -2.16 -1.15 -15.02
CA VAL A 220 -2.05 0.03 -15.89
C VAL A 220 -3.08 1.11 -15.52
N ALA A 221 -4.27 0.73 -15.04
CA ALA A 221 -5.32 1.68 -14.69
C ALA A 221 -4.90 2.53 -13.48
N THR A 222 -4.36 1.89 -12.44
CA THR A 222 -3.83 2.56 -11.24
C THR A 222 -2.66 3.47 -11.58
N ARG A 223 -1.72 3.01 -12.44
CA ARG A 223 -0.57 3.82 -12.85
C ARG A 223 -0.97 5.05 -13.66
N ARG A 224 -1.95 4.92 -14.58
CA ARG A 224 -2.47 6.05 -15.36
C ARG A 224 -3.19 7.07 -14.49
N MET A 225 -4.06 6.61 -13.59
CA MET A 225 -4.73 7.52 -12.64
C MET A 225 -3.70 8.28 -11.80
N PHE A 226 -2.66 7.59 -11.29
CA PHE A 226 -1.59 8.26 -10.56
C PHE A 226 -0.83 9.27 -11.43
N GLU A 227 -0.53 8.92 -12.70
CA GLU A 227 0.13 9.81 -13.66
C GLU A 227 -0.65 11.11 -13.86
N ASP A 228 -1.98 11.03 -14.00
CA ASP A 228 -2.83 12.21 -14.19
C ASP A 228 -2.84 13.11 -12.94
N LEU A 229 -2.94 12.50 -11.75
CA LEU A 229 -2.93 13.25 -10.49
C LEU A 229 -1.57 13.88 -10.18
N ILE A 230 -0.46 13.18 -10.44
CA ILE A 230 0.87 13.73 -10.20
C ILE A 230 1.22 14.83 -11.21
N LYS A 231 0.70 14.77 -12.45
CA LYS A 231 0.80 15.88 -13.41
C LYS A 231 0.05 17.12 -12.95
N ARG A 232 -1.17 16.97 -12.41
CA ARG A 232 -1.92 18.10 -11.81
C ARG A 232 -1.18 18.74 -10.64
N PHE A 233 -0.58 17.90 -9.80
CA PHE A 233 0.26 18.36 -8.69
C PHE A 233 1.45 19.16 -9.21
N GLN A 234 2.17 18.66 -10.22
CA GLN A 234 3.27 19.38 -10.84
C GLN A 234 2.81 20.70 -11.48
N ALA A 235 1.69 20.71 -12.21
CA ALA A 235 1.18 21.92 -12.86
C ALA A 235 0.86 23.03 -11.84
N SER A 236 0.36 22.66 -10.67
CA SER A 236 0.10 23.61 -9.57
C SER A 236 1.41 24.25 -9.06
N LEU A 237 2.47 23.44 -8.90
CA LEU A 237 3.79 23.94 -8.52
C LEU A 237 4.44 24.77 -9.64
N ALA A 238 4.32 24.33 -10.90
CA ALA A 238 4.86 25.03 -12.06
C ALA A 238 4.23 26.41 -12.25
N THR A 239 2.93 26.54 -11.97
CA THR A 239 2.24 27.83 -11.99
C THR A 239 2.83 28.80 -10.97
N ALA A 240 3.17 28.32 -9.77
CA ALA A 240 3.70 29.14 -8.69
C ALA A 240 5.20 29.47 -8.84
N LEU A 241 5.95 28.58 -9.50
CA LEU A 241 7.39 28.71 -9.76
C LEU A 241 7.72 29.27 -11.15
N HIS A 242 6.72 29.43 -12.01
CA HIS A 242 6.86 29.78 -13.43
C HIS A 242 7.92 28.93 -14.17
N ASP A 243 8.09 27.66 -13.77
CA ASP A 243 9.15 26.77 -14.23
C ASP A 243 8.74 25.30 -14.03
N ASP A 244 8.51 24.60 -15.15
CA ASP A 244 8.09 23.19 -15.16
C ASP A 244 9.17 22.24 -14.61
N GLU A 245 10.43 22.51 -14.91
CA GLU A 245 11.56 21.67 -14.49
C GLU A 245 11.80 21.85 -13.00
N ALA A 246 11.75 23.08 -12.50
CA ALA A 246 11.84 23.37 -11.07
C ALA A 246 10.68 22.73 -10.30
N ALA A 247 9.47 22.68 -10.86
CA ALA A 247 8.32 22.05 -10.25
C ALA A 247 8.48 20.54 -10.09
N TRP A 248 8.92 19.83 -11.14
CA TRP A 248 9.26 18.40 -11.05
C TRP A 248 10.37 18.15 -10.04
N THR A 249 11.44 18.96 -10.13
CA THR A 249 12.59 18.84 -9.24
C THR A 249 12.20 19.02 -7.78
N LEU A 250 11.39 20.03 -7.48
CA LEU A 250 10.92 20.32 -6.12
C LEU A 250 10.04 19.19 -5.59
N GLY A 251 9.05 18.76 -6.36
CA GLY A 251 8.14 17.68 -5.96
C GLY A 251 8.89 16.37 -5.67
N CYS A 252 9.76 15.96 -6.60
CA CYS A 252 10.58 14.76 -6.46
C CYS A 252 11.56 14.86 -5.28
N ALA A 253 12.23 16.01 -5.11
CA ALA A 253 13.15 16.23 -4.00
C ALA A 253 12.42 16.18 -2.65
N ALA A 254 11.23 16.79 -2.55
CA ALA A 254 10.46 16.79 -1.32
C ALA A 254 9.99 15.38 -0.94
N ILE A 255 9.37 14.66 -1.89
CA ILE A 255 8.90 13.28 -1.70
C ILE A 255 10.08 12.37 -1.32
N GLY A 256 11.19 12.48 -2.05
CA GLY A 256 12.41 11.69 -1.82
C GLY A 256 13.05 11.97 -0.46
N ALA A 257 13.08 13.23 -0.02
CA ALA A 257 13.63 13.61 1.28
C ALA A 257 12.86 12.96 2.43
N VAL A 258 11.52 12.94 2.36
CA VAL A 258 10.68 12.29 3.36
C VAL A 258 10.89 10.78 3.35
N LEU A 259 11.00 10.16 2.17
CA LEU A 259 11.31 8.73 2.05
C LEU A 259 12.66 8.41 2.72
N VAL A 260 13.72 9.14 2.37
CA VAL A 260 15.06 8.96 2.94
C VAL A 260 15.02 9.17 4.45
N ALA A 261 14.36 10.23 4.93
CA ALA A 261 14.20 10.47 6.36
C ALA A 261 13.47 9.31 7.05
N ARG A 262 12.41 8.72 6.46
CA ARG A 262 11.74 7.55 7.05
C ARG A 262 12.64 6.31 7.12
N ALA A 263 13.61 6.18 6.22
CA ALA A 263 14.54 5.06 6.21
C ALA A 263 15.70 5.20 7.22
N MET A 264 15.92 6.38 7.79
CA MET A 264 17.01 6.64 8.74
C MET A 264 16.57 6.39 10.18
N ALA A 265 17.45 5.79 10.99
CA ALA A 265 17.16 5.50 12.40
C ALA A 265 17.33 6.70 13.36
N SER A 266 18.22 7.64 13.05
CA SER A 266 18.53 8.78 13.93
C SER A 266 17.65 9.99 13.63
N THR A 267 16.89 10.46 14.63
CA THR A 267 16.05 11.67 14.52
C THR A 267 16.85 12.92 14.12
N GLU A 268 18.09 13.04 14.57
CA GLU A 268 18.98 14.16 14.19
C GLU A 268 19.27 14.14 12.69
N ARG A 269 19.70 12.99 12.15
CA ARG A 269 20.00 12.85 10.72
C ARG A 269 18.76 12.99 9.84
N ARG A 270 17.61 12.52 10.32
CA ARG A 270 16.31 12.73 9.66
C ARG A 270 16.02 14.22 9.51
N SER A 271 16.19 14.97 10.61
CA SER A 271 15.99 16.42 10.63
C SER A 271 16.98 17.14 9.71
N GLU A 272 18.24 16.69 9.66
CA GLU A 272 19.27 17.25 8.78
C GLU A 272 18.91 17.14 7.30
N VAL A 273 18.50 15.95 6.83
CA VAL A 273 18.10 15.73 5.43
C VAL A 273 16.91 16.62 5.06
N LEU A 274 15.87 16.64 5.89
CA LEU A 274 14.65 17.42 5.64
C LEU A 274 14.95 18.93 5.59
N ARG A 275 15.73 19.45 6.55
CA ARG A 275 16.14 20.86 6.56
C ARG A 275 16.99 21.23 5.35
N SER A 276 17.91 20.35 4.94
CA SER A 276 18.81 20.59 3.81
C SER A 276 18.02 20.71 2.50
N VAL A 277 17.08 19.78 2.27
CA VAL A 277 16.22 19.83 1.09
C VAL A 277 15.29 21.04 1.15
N LEU A 278 14.69 21.35 2.29
CA LEU A 278 13.85 22.55 2.44
C LEU A 278 14.62 23.82 2.10
N ALA A 279 15.82 24.00 2.66
CA ALA A 279 16.66 25.15 2.38
C ALA A 279 17.08 25.22 0.90
N TYR A 280 17.29 24.08 0.24
CA TYR A 280 17.57 24.02 -1.19
C TYR A 280 16.36 24.46 -2.02
N THR A 281 15.20 23.86 -1.79
CA THR A 281 13.98 24.11 -2.56
C THR A 281 13.41 25.51 -2.34
N MET A 282 13.62 26.11 -1.16
CA MET A 282 13.22 27.51 -0.90
C MET A 282 13.93 28.50 -1.82
N ARG A 283 15.17 28.22 -2.23
CA ARG A 283 15.88 29.09 -3.18
C ARG A 283 15.20 29.16 -4.55
N SER A 284 14.48 28.11 -4.94
CA SER A 284 13.71 28.10 -6.19
C SER A 284 12.53 29.07 -6.14
N PHE A 285 11.88 29.22 -4.98
CA PHE A 285 10.86 30.24 -4.78
C PHE A 285 11.44 31.67 -4.75
N ASP A 286 12.66 31.85 -4.24
CA ASP A 286 13.30 33.18 -4.18
C ASP A 286 13.90 33.63 -5.53
N ALA A 287 14.34 32.69 -6.37
CA ALA A 287 14.90 32.99 -7.69
C ALA A 287 13.89 33.72 -8.59
N ASP A 288 12.62 33.38 -8.48
CA ASP A 288 11.52 34.07 -9.15
C ASP A 288 11.32 35.51 -8.69
N ALA A 289 11.54 35.80 -7.41
CA ALA A 289 11.45 37.17 -6.90
C ALA A 289 12.55 38.07 -7.48
N ARG A 290 13.71 37.50 -7.83
CA ARG A 290 14.83 38.23 -8.45
C ARG A 290 14.66 38.44 -9.96
N LYS A 291 13.89 37.60 -10.66
CA LYS A 291 13.61 37.78 -12.10
C LYS A 291 12.55 38.85 -12.40
N LYS A 292 11.74 39.23 -11.41
CA LYS A 292 10.66 40.24 -11.53
C LYS A 292 11.08 41.67 -11.16
N LYS A 293 12.34 41.89 -10.78
CA LYS A 293 12.90 43.20 -10.40
C LYS A 293 13.95 43.64 -11.41
#